data_AF-A0A952NIL6-F1
#
_entry.id   AF-A0A952NIL6-F1
#
_cell.length_a   1.000
_cell.length_b   1.000
_cell.length_c   1.000
_cell.angle_alpha   90.00
_cell.angle_beta   90.00
_cell.angle_gamma   90.00
#
_symmetry.space_group_name_H-M   'P 1'
#
loop_
_entity.id
_entity.type
_entity.pdbx_description
1 polymer ?
#
loop_
_entity_poly.entity_id
_entity_poly.type
_entity_poly.pdbx_seq_one_letter_code
_entity_poly.pdbx_strand_id
1 'polypeptide(L)'
;MEQINQFSDLLNLEVGKRYTVIVENDMGFGVNAVQFTFHSSKLGRFAQYENAVELIFTPKKKRNLHSIKFYGKKDFALFEGWVDVNTDAFSAPEDQGIIVVRRMKYSSCDSRFMDDAIASVKATPLFVKRFRTN
;
A
#
# COMPACT_ATOMS: atom_id res chain seq x y z
N MET A 1 3.47 0.08 -26.12
CA MET A 1 2.53 1.16 -25.73
C MET A 1 1.51 0.72 -24.67
N GLU A 2 1.67 -0.42 -23.98
CA GLU A 2 0.65 -0.95 -23.04
C GLU A 2 0.78 -0.56 -21.56
N GLN A 3 1.92 0.02 -21.12
CA GLN A 3 2.17 0.20 -19.68
C GLN A 3 1.61 1.50 -19.09
N ILE A 4 1.29 2.52 -19.89
CA ILE A 4 0.68 3.77 -19.40
C ILE A 4 -0.70 3.50 -18.78
N ASN A 5 -1.40 2.45 -19.23
CA ASN A 5 -2.69 2.02 -18.68
C ASN A 5 -2.61 1.35 -17.30
N GLN A 6 -1.43 0.94 -16.82
CA GLN A 6 -1.35 0.24 -15.53
C GLN A 6 -1.51 1.18 -14.33
N PHE A 7 -1.21 2.48 -14.51
CA PHE A 7 -1.26 3.49 -13.46
C PHE A 7 -2.12 4.70 -13.81
N SER A 8 -2.89 4.67 -14.91
CA SER A 8 -3.83 5.74 -15.28
C SER A 8 -4.81 6.06 -14.14
N ASP A 9 -5.20 5.04 -13.41
CA ASP A 9 -6.06 5.09 -12.23
C ASP A 9 -5.50 6.03 -11.14
N LEU A 10 -4.18 6.03 -10.95
CA LEU A 10 -3.48 6.87 -9.99
C LEU A 10 -3.33 8.32 -10.47
N LEU A 11 -3.42 8.55 -11.79
CA LEU A 11 -3.39 9.89 -12.38
C LEU A 11 -4.73 10.61 -12.25
N ASN A 12 -5.83 9.86 -12.11
CA ASN A 12 -7.20 10.39 -12.00
C ASN A 12 -7.63 10.70 -10.55
N LEU A 13 -6.70 10.74 -9.60
CA LEU A 13 -7.01 11.09 -8.21
C LEU A 13 -7.31 12.58 -8.08
N GLU A 14 -8.29 12.92 -7.23
CA GLU A 14 -8.67 14.32 -7.01
C GLU A 14 -7.77 14.97 -5.97
N VAL A 15 -7.19 16.11 -6.34
CA VAL A 15 -6.32 16.91 -5.48
C VAL A 15 -7.07 17.39 -4.25
N GLY A 16 -6.47 17.21 -3.07
CA GLY A 16 -7.05 17.59 -1.78
C GLY A 16 -7.97 16.54 -1.15
N LYS A 17 -8.31 15.47 -1.87
CA LYS A 17 -9.04 14.34 -1.27
C LYS A 17 -8.13 13.46 -0.41
N ARG A 18 -8.77 12.78 0.53
CA ARG A 18 -8.15 11.83 1.46
C ARG A 18 -8.20 10.44 0.86
N TYR A 19 -7.10 9.72 0.95
CA TYR A 19 -6.98 8.35 0.47
C TYR A 19 -6.19 7.50 1.45
N THR A 20 -6.33 6.20 1.32
CA THR A 20 -5.51 5.21 2.03
C THR A 20 -4.91 4.27 1.02
N VAL A 21 -3.59 4.15 1.00
CA VAL A 21 -2.91 3.12 0.20
C VAL A 21 -2.40 2.02 1.11
N ILE A 22 -2.69 0.78 0.72
CA ILE A 22 -2.07 -0.41 1.25
C ILE A 22 -0.99 -0.81 0.26
N VAL A 23 0.23 -0.96 0.75
CA VAL A 23 1.36 -1.47 -0.03
C VAL A 23 2.02 -2.60 0.76
N GLU A 24 2.63 -3.54 0.05
CA GLU A 24 3.51 -4.51 0.70
C GLU A 24 4.67 -3.80 1.42
N ASN A 25 5.02 -4.29 2.60
CA ASN A 25 6.16 -3.77 3.34
C ASN A 25 7.47 -4.13 2.62
N ASP A 26 8.40 -3.18 2.51
CA ASP A 26 9.72 -3.36 1.90
C ASP A 26 10.56 -4.47 2.55
N MET A 27 10.28 -4.79 3.82
CA MET A 27 10.94 -5.88 4.55
C MET A 27 10.27 -7.25 4.35
N GLY A 28 9.17 -7.33 3.60
CA GLY A 28 8.42 -8.57 3.36
C GLY A 28 7.54 -9.03 4.52
N PHE A 29 7.49 -8.29 5.63
CA PHE A 29 6.67 -8.63 6.79
C PHE A 29 5.39 -7.79 6.81
N GLY A 30 4.31 -8.39 6.31
CA GLY A 30 2.98 -7.79 6.31
C GLY A 30 2.79 -6.66 5.29
N VAL A 31 1.77 -5.84 5.54
CA VAL A 31 1.45 -4.67 4.71
C VAL A 31 1.63 -3.36 5.48
N ASN A 32 1.90 -2.31 4.74
CA ASN A 32 1.92 -0.93 5.23
C ASN A 32 0.68 -0.20 4.70
N ALA A 33 -0.15 0.29 5.63
CA ALA A 33 -1.29 1.14 5.32
C ALA A 33 -0.94 2.60 5.58
N VAL A 34 -0.88 3.40 4.52
CA VAL A 34 -0.58 4.82 4.58
C VAL A 34 -1.85 5.61 4.29
N GLN A 35 -2.35 6.31 5.30
CA GLN A 35 -3.42 7.29 5.17
C GLN A 35 -2.83 8.64 4.77
N PHE A 36 -3.34 9.28 3.73
CA PHE A 36 -2.78 10.54 3.21
C PHE A 36 -3.82 11.47 2.58
N THR A 37 -3.42 12.72 2.37
CA THR A 37 -4.11 13.69 1.53
C THR A 37 -3.35 13.86 0.22
N PHE A 38 -4.01 13.66 -0.90
CA PHE A 38 -3.38 13.70 -2.22
C PHE A 38 -3.10 15.13 -2.68
N HIS A 39 -1.92 15.38 -3.24
CA HIS A 39 -1.55 16.69 -3.79
C HIS A 39 -1.33 16.65 -5.30
N SER A 40 -0.52 15.71 -5.79
CA SER A 40 -0.27 15.56 -7.23
C SER A 40 0.34 14.21 -7.54
N SER A 41 0.25 13.80 -8.80
CA SER A 41 0.91 12.61 -9.33
C SER A 41 1.81 13.02 -10.50
N LYS A 42 2.97 12.38 -10.61
CA LYS A 42 3.92 12.60 -11.71
C LYS A 42 4.24 11.27 -12.37
N LEU A 43 4.09 11.21 -13.68
CA LEU A 43 4.66 10.13 -14.48
C LEU A 43 6.13 10.45 -14.73
N GLY A 44 7.01 9.48 -14.49
CA GLY A 44 8.43 9.65 -14.72
C GLY A 44 9.16 8.33 -14.79
N ARG A 45 10.49 8.42 -14.87
CA ARG A 45 11.38 7.26 -14.87
C ARG A 45 11.95 7.06 -13.48
N PHE A 46 11.98 5.82 -13.00
CA PHE A 46 12.67 5.44 -11.78
C PHE A 46 13.69 4.33 -12.06
N ALA A 47 14.97 4.65 -11.96
CA ALA A 47 16.07 3.74 -12.28
C ALA A 47 15.89 3.10 -13.69
N GLN A 48 15.78 1.76 -13.73
CA GLN A 48 15.56 0.98 -14.95
C GLN A 48 14.09 0.94 -15.42
N TYR A 49 13.15 1.45 -14.64
CA TYR A 49 11.72 1.44 -14.97
C TYR A 49 11.32 2.76 -15.63
N GLU A 50 10.98 2.71 -16.92
CA GLU A 50 10.59 3.89 -17.70
C GLU A 50 9.20 4.43 -17.33
N ASN A 51 8.33 3.58 -16.78
CA ASN A 51 6.94 3.91 -16.46
C ASN A 51 6.69 3.83 -14.95
N ALA A 52 7.28 4.77 -14.20
CA ALA A 52 7.04 4.90 -12.77
C ALA A 52 6.08 6.06 -12.49
N VAL A 53 5.12 5.85 -11.57
CA VAL A 53 4.25 6.92 -11.07
C VAL A 53 4.70 7.30 -9.67
N GLU A 54 5.01 8.57 -9.49
CA GLU A 54 5.28 9.18 -8.19
C GLU A 54 4.03 9.89 -7.69
N LEU A 55 3.46 9.42 -6.58
CA LEU A 55 2.41 10.16 -5.87
C LEU A 55 3.06 11.07 -4.85
N ILE A 56 2.67 12.33 -4.87
CA ILE A 56 3.04 13.34 -3.89
C ILE A 56 1.83 13.58 -3.00
N PHE A 57 2.01 13.39 -1.69
CA PHE A 57 0.95 13.45 -0.71
C PHE A 57 1.44 13.91 0.66
N THR A 58 0.51 14.32 1.52
CA THR A 58 0.79 14.60 2.92
C THR A 58 0.25 13.45 3.79
N PRO A 59 1.10 12.66 4.44
CA PRO A 59 0.64 11.58 5.32
C PRO A 59 -0.14 12.12 6.52
N LYS A 60 -1.07 11.31 7.03
CA LYS A 60 -1.80 11.62 8.26
C LYS A 60 -0.82 11.87 9.41
N LYS A 61 -1.08 12.92 10.20
CA LYS A 61 -0.21 13.40 11.32
C LYS A 61 1.16 13.95 10.91
N LYS A 62 1.45 14.10 9.62
CA LYS A 62 2.66 14.79 9.12
C LYS A 62 2.28 16.11 8.46
N ARG A 63 3.24 17.03 8.38
CA ARG A 63 3.08 18.35 7.74
C ARG A 63 3.84 18.48 6.41
N ASN A 64 4.87 17.66 6.23
CA ASN A 64 5.72 17.72 5.05
C ASN A 64 5.12 16.85 3.93
N LEU A 65 5.39 17.25 2.69
CA LEU A 65 5.11 16.43 1.52
C LEU A 65 6.02 15.20 1.52
N HIS A 66 5.41 14.05 1.33
CA HIS A 66 6.07 12.79 1.08
C HIS A 66 5.75 12.32 -0.34
N SER A 67 6.64 11.50 -0.90
CA SER A 67 6.36 10.81 -2.15
C SER A 67 6.52 9.31 -2.03
N ILE A 68 5.68 8.59 -2.77
CA ILE A 68 5.82 7.14 -2.97
C ILE A 68 5.84 6.87 -4.47
N LYS A 69 6.72 5.96 -4.88
CA LYS A 69 6.93 5.61 -6.29
C LYS A 69 6.42 4.21 -6.56
N PHE A 70 5.55 4.07 -7.55
CA PHE A 70 5.06 2.79 -8.06
C PHE A 70 5.75 2.50 -9.39
N TYR A 71 6.42 1.35 -9.48
CA TYR A 71 7.17 0.93 -10.67
C TYR A 71 6.83 -0.52 -11.09
N GLY A 72 5.63 -0.98 -10.75
CA GLY A 72 5.06 -2.22 -11.30
C GLY A 72 5.62 -3.51 -10.72
N LYS A 73 6.23 -3.46 -9.52
CA LYS A 73 6.74 -4.64 -8.79
C LYS A 73 6.10 -4.88 -7.43
N LYS A 74 5.28 -3.94 -6.97
CA LYS A 74 4.67 -3.99 -5.64
C LYS A 74 3.17 -3.97 -5.77
N ASP A 75 2.53 -4.98 -5.20
CA ASP A 75 1.09 -5.01 -5.05
C ASP A 75 0.64 -3.79 -4.23
N PHE A 76 -0.42 -3.15 -4.69
CA PHE A 76 -1.04 -2.07 -3.94
C PHE A 76 -2.56 -2.08 -4.08
N ALA A 77 -3.21 -1.56 -3.05
CA ALA A 77 -4.64 -1.28 -3.06
C ALA A 77 -4.86 0.15 -2.57
N LEU A 78 -5.74 0.88 -3.26
CA LEU A 78 -6.10 2.24 -2.91
C LEU A 78 -7.57 2.30 -2.50
N PHE A 79 -7.85 2.99 -1.40
CA PHE A 79 -9.18 3.21 -0.86
C PHE A 79 -9.47 4.71 -0.78
N GLU A 80 -10.73 5.08 -0.99
CA GLU A 80 -11.20 6.44 -0.74
C GLU A 80 -11.34 6.69 0.77
N GLY A 81 -10.89 7.86 1.22
CA GLY A 81 -10.97 8.26 2.61
C GLY A 81 -9.86 7.68 3.49
N TRP A 82 -9.95 7.97 4.78
CA TRP A 82 -9.08 7.37 5.80
C TRP A 82 -9.72 6.11 6.32
N VAL A 83 -9.15 4.99 5.90
CA VAL A 83 -9.65 3.68 6.26
C VAL A 83 -8.63 3.02 7.17
N ASP A 84 -9.10 2.52 8.31
CA ASP A 84 -8.24 1.77 9.21
C ASP A 84 -8.12 0.33 8.70
N VAL A 85 -6.88 -0.08 8.52
CA VAL A 85 -6.50 -1.43 8.10
C VAL A 85 -6.01 -2.14 9.35
N ASN A 86 -6.53 -3.33 9.62
CA ASN A 86 -6.11 -4.10 10.78
C ASN A 86 -4.76 -4.79 10.49
N THR A 87 -3.65 -4.11 10.79
CA THR A 87 -2.31 -4.66 10.62
C THR A 87 -1.90 -5.63 11.74
N ASP A 88 -2.59 -5.62 12.88
CA ASP A 88 -2.27 -6.49 14.01
C ASP A 88 -2.73 -7.95 13.79
N ALA A 89 -3.67 -8.16 12.86
CA ALA A 89 -4.17 -9.49 12.49
C ALA A 89 -3.08 -10.46 11.99
N PHE A 90 -1.91 -9.95 11.60
CA PHE A 90 -0.81 -10.75 11.07
C PHE A 90 0.10 -11.37 12.14
N SER A 91 0.08 -10.86 13.37
CA SER A 91 1.02 -11.23 14.42
C SER A 91 0.36 -11.33 15.79
N ALA A 92 -0.56 -12.27 15.93
CA ALA A 92 -1.26 -12.50 17.20
C ALA A 92 -0.26 -12.77 18.33
N PRO A 93 -0.45 -12.16 19.52
CA PRO A 93 0.38 -12.45 20.67
C PRO A 93 0.05 -13.86 21.20
N GLU A 94 1.07 -14.71 21.30
CA GLU A 94 1.02 -15.99 21.99
C GLU A 94 1.70 -15.82 23.36
N ASP A 95 0.95 -16.07 24.43
CA ASP A 95 1.47 -16.00 25.79
C ASP A 95 2.12 -17.34 26.17
N GLN A 96 3.43 -17.30 26.48
CA GLN A 96 4.18 -18.44 27.00
C GLN A 96 4.60 -18.23 28.47
N GLY A 97 3.74 -17.55 29.25
CA GLY A 97 3.85 -17.41 30.70
C GLY A 97 4.78 -16.27 31.13
N ILE A 98 6.08 -16.36 30.82
CA ILE A 98 7.06 -15.31 31.16
C ILE A 98 7.32 -14.38 29.96
N ILE A 99 7.07 -14.86 28.75
CA ILE A 99 7.37 -14.16 27.50
C ILE A 99 6.12 -14.14 26.62
N VAL A 100 5.79 -12.95 26.09
CA VAL A 100 4.80 -12.79 25.03
C VAL A 100 5.53 -12.84 23.70
N VAL A 101 5.28 -13.89 22.91
CA VAL A 101 5.87 -14.06 21.57
C VAL A 101 4.85 -13.60 20.53
N ARG A 102 5.31 -12.86 19.52
CA ARG A 102 4.48 -12.55 18.34
C ARG A 102 4.98 -13.38 17.16
N ARG A 103 4.18 -14.34 16.72
CA ARG A 103 4.48 -15.14 15.54
C ARG A 103 3.69 -14.62 14.34
N MET A 104 4.38 -14.40 13.23
CA MET A 104 3.73 -14.03 11.98
C MET A 104 2.91 -15.20 11.44
N LYS A 105 1.71 -14.92 10.94
CA LYS A 105 0.80 -15.93 10.36
C LYS A 105 1.33 -16.55 9.07
N TYR A 106 2.14 -15.81 8.30
CA TYR A 106 2.69 -16.23 7.01
C TYR A 106 4.20 -16.02 6.93
N SER A 107 4.82 -16.62 5.91
CA SER A 107 6.24 -16.42 5.57
C SER A 107 6.49 -15.01 5.03
N SER A 108 7.74 -14.57 4.99
CA SER A 108 8.11 -13.29 4.38
C SER A 108 7.68 -13.22 2.91
N CYS A 109 7.21 -12.04 2.50
CA CYS A 109 6.69 -11.72 1.16
C CYS A 109 5.52 -12.61 0.70
N ASP A 110 4.72 -13.15 1.62
CA ASP A 110 3.55 -13.94 1.24
C ASP A 110 2.40 -13.03 0.79
N SER A 111 1.91 -13.25 -0.44
CA SER A 111 0.80 -12.51 -1.02
C SER A 111 -0.49 -12.50 -0.19
N ARG A 112 -0.66 -13.50 0.70
CA ARG A 112 -1.81 -13.61 1.62
C ARG A 112 -1.90 -12.46 2.62
N PHE A 113 -0.80 -11.79 2.94
CA PHE A 113 -0.83 -10.58 3.77
C PHE A 113 -1.71 -9.49 3.15
N MET A 114 -1.60 -9.31 1.84
CA MET A 114 -2.35 -8.30 1.11
C MET A 114 -3.83 -8.68 0.97
N ASP A 115 -4.12 -9.96 0.78
CA ASP A 115 -5.50 -10.47 0.74
C ASP A 115 -6.21 -10.24 2.08
N ASP A 116 -5.58 -10.64 3.19
CA ASP A 116 -6.10 -10.44 4.54
C ASP A 116 -6.24 -8.94 4.87
N ALA A 117 -5.30 -8.10 4.41
CA ALA A 117 -5.36 -6.65 4.60
C ALA A 117 -6.57 -6.04 3.88
N ILE A 118 -6.78 -6.37 2.61
CA ILE A 118 -7.92 -5.88 1.83
C ILE A 118 -9.23 -6.40 2.43
N ALA A 119 -9.29 -7.66 2.84
CA ALA A 119 -10.47 -8.25 3.47
C ALA A 119 -10.79 -7.62 4.85
N SER A 120 -9.79 -7.14 5.58
CA SER A 120 -10.00 -6.43 6.86
C SER A 120 -10.69 -5.08 6.69
N VAL A 121 -10.60 -4.50 5.50
CA VAL A 121 -11.13 -3.18 5.21
C VAL A 121 -12.62 -3.28 4.85
N LYS A 122 -13.45 -2.54 5.60
CA LYS A 122 -14.91 -2.48 5.36
C LYS A 122 -15.29 -1.72 4.08
N ALA A 123 -14.37 -0.91 3.55
CA ALA A 123 -14.61 -0.09 2.37
C ALA A 123 -14.23 -0.85 1.09
N THR A 124 -14.93 -0.57 0.00
CA THR A 124 -14.56 -1.11 -1.32
C THR A 124 -13.28 -0.42 -1.80
N PRO A 125 -12.25 -1.17 -2.25
CA PRO A 125 -11.07 -0.57 -2.84
C PRO A 125 -11.44 0.13 -4.15
N LEU A 126 -10.94 1.35 -4.34
CA LEU A 126 -11.04 2.06 -5.62
C LEU A 126 -10.24 1.32 -6.69
N PHE A 127 -9.02 0.90 -6.32
CA PHE A 127 -8.12 0.20 -7.22
C PHE A 127 -7.37 -0.89 -6.46
N VAL A 128 -7.24 -2.06 -7.09
CA VAL A 128 -6.34 -3.11 -6.64
C VAL A 128 -5.46 -3.46 -7.83
N LYS A 129 -4.15 -3.34 -7.68
CA LYS A 129 -3.18 -3.79 -8.69
C LYS A 129 -2.29 -4.85 -8.08
N ARG A 130 -2.20 -5.96 -8.80
CA ARG A 130 -1.39 -7.13 -8.45
C ARG A 130 -0.32 -7.29 -9.52
N PHE A 131 0.94 -7.21 -9.11
CA PHE A 131 2.12 -7.37 -9.95
C PHE A 131 2.81 -8.67 -9.53
N ARG A 132 2.09 -9.79 -9.59
CA ARG A 132 2.70 -11.10 -9.35
C ARG A 132 3.79 -11.34 -10.39
N THR A 133 4.98 -11.68 -9.91
CA THR A 133 5.94 -12.47 -10.70
C THR A 133 5.68 -13.92 -10.30
N ASN A 134 5.35 -14.78 -11.27
CA ASN A 134 5.29 -16.23 -11.07
C ASN A 134 6.61 -16.77 -10.50
#